data_AF-A0A6H1ZE84-F1
#
_entry.id   AF-A0A6H1ZE84-F1
#
_cell.length_a   1.000
_cell.length_b   1.000
_cell.length_c   1.000
_cell.angle_alpha   90.00
_cell.angle_beta   90.00
_cell.angle_gamma   90.00
#
_symmetry.space_group_name_H-M   'P 1'
#
loop_
_entity.id
_entity.type
_entity.pdbx_description
1 polymer ?
#
loop_
_entity_poly.entity_id
_entity_poly.type
_entity_poly.pdbx_seq_one_letter_code
_entity_poly.pdbx_strand_id
1 'polypeptide(L)' 'MELYIYNTETSEVMAVVTGKDNTACEDKADDLYNDDNIGWSYTDYGLIETTDTEYFDA' A
#
# COMPACT_ATOMS: atom_id res chain seq x y z
N MET A 1 -6.43 6.34 -8.41
CA MET A 1 -4.97 6.25 -8.21
C MET A 1 -4.69 5.16 -7.21
N GLU A 2 -3.51 4.56 -7.24
CA GLU A 2 -3.17 3.38 -6.45
C GLU A 2 -2.01 3.69 -5.52
N LEU A 3 -2.16 3.31 -4.25
CA LEU A 3 -1.10 3.35 -3.26
C LEU A 3 -0.80 1.92 -2.82
N TYR A 4 0.41 1.46 -3.10
CA TYR A 4 0.90 0.13 -2.77
C TYR A 4 1.48 0.15 -1.37
N ILE A 5 0.90 -0.62 -0.47
CA ILE A 5 1.37 -0.83 0.91
C ILE A 5 2.22 -2.10 0.91
N TYR A 6 3.46 -1.99 1.36
CA TYR A 6 4.42 -3.08 1.27
C TYR A 6 5.25 -3.24 2.54
N ASN A 7 5.75 -4.45 2.77
CA ASN A 7 6.69 -4.74 3.84
C ASN A 7 8.10 -4.27 3.44
N THR A 8 8.72 -3.42 4.25
CA THR A 8 10.01 -2.77 3.90
C THR A 8 11.22 -3.71 3.95
N GLU A 9 11.11 -4.87 4.60
CA GLU A 9 12.18 -5.86 4.67
C GLU A 9 12.18 -6.80 3.45
N THR A 10 11.01 -7.10 2.91
CA THR A 10 10.82 -8.10 1.84
C THR A 10 10.43 -7.49 0.49
N SER A 11 10.00 -6.22 0.48
CA SER A 11 9.38 -5.55 -0.66
C SER A 11 8.06 -6.18 -1.14
N GLU A 12 7.45 -7.07 -0.36
CA GLU A 12 6.17 -7.70 -0.71
C GLU A 12 5.00 -6.74 -0.53
N VAL A 13 4.15 -6.64 -1.55
CA VAL A 13 2.91 -5.87 -1.50
C VAL A 13 1.91 -6.63 -0.64
N MET A 14 1.41 -5.95 0.39
CA MET A 14 0.44 -6.46 1.34
C MET A 14 -0.98 -6.01 0.96
N ALA A 15 -1.11 -4.76 0.52
CA ALA A 15 -2.38 -4.19 0.11
C ALA A 15 -2.19 -3.08 -0.93
N VAL A 16 -3.25 -2.80 -1.69
CA VAL A 16 -3.35 -1.68 -2.62
C VAL A 16 -4.58 -0.85 -2.26
N VAL A 17 -4.38 0.44 -2.02
CA VAL A 17 -5.45 1.39 -1.74
C VAL A 17 -5.75 2.21 -2.98
N THR A 18 -6.99 2.13 -3.48
CA THR A 18 -7.49 2.92 -4.61
C THR A 18 -8.28 4.13 -4.14
N GLY A 19 -7.88 5.32 -4.57
CA GLY A 19 -8.52 6.58 -4.17
C GLY A 19 -8.60 7.62 -5.28
N LYS A 20 -9.27 8.74 -4.98
CA LYS A 20 -9.44 9.88 -5.90
C LYS A 20 -8.24 10.84 -5.89
N ASP A 21 -7.58 10.97 -4.74
CA ASP A 21 -6.41 11.81 -4.51
C ASP A 21 -5.47 11.15 -3.48
N ASN A 22 -4.24 11.68 -3.39
CA ASN A 22 -3.18 11.15 -2.54
C ASN A 22 -3.60 11.12 -1.06
N THR A 23 -4.24 12.19 -0.58
CA THR A 23 -4.63 12.32 0.82
C THR A 23 -5.62 11.24 1.23
N ALA A 24 -6.62 10.94 0.41
CA ALA A 24 -7.55 9.85 0.70
C ALA A 24 -6.84 8.49 0.80
N CYS A 25 -5.92 8.20 -0.13
CA CYS A 25 -5.14 6.97 -0.12
C CYS A 25 -4.24 6.86 1.13
N GLU A 26 -3.53 7.93 1.48
CA GLU A 26 -2.63 8.01 2.64
C GLU A 26 -3.40 7.85 3.96
N ASP A 27 -4.52 8.59 4.14
CA ASP A 27 -5.36 8.47 5.33
C ASP A 27 -5.90 7.04 5.51
N LYS A 28 -6.27 6.38 4.39
CA LYS A 28 -6.76 5.00 4.44
C LYS A 28 -5.63 3.99 4.70
N ALA A 29 -4.45 4.21 4.14
CA ALA A 29 -3.27 3.37 4.40
C ALA A 29 -2.82 3.45 5.86
N ASP A 30 -2.80 4.65 6.44
CA ASP A 30 -2.43 4.88 7.85
C ASP A 30 -3.44 4.22 8.83
N ASP A 31 -4.73 4.16 8.47
CA ASP A 31 -5.77 3.46 9.24
C ASP A 31 -5.61 1.93 9.20
N LEU A 32 -5.17 1.40 8.05
CA LEU A 32 -4.98 -0.04 7.85
C LEU A 32 -3.65 -0.56 8.43
N TYR A 33 -2.56 0.18 8.21
CA TYR A 33 -1.21 -0.26 8.53
C TYR A 33 -0.40 0.87 9.16
N ASN A 34 -0.24 0.79 10.48
CA ASN A 34 0.57 1.71 11.29
C ASN A 34 1.63 0.91 12.06
N ASP A 35 2.61 0.40 11.33
CA ASP A 35 3.71 -0.43 11.85
C ASP A 35 5.05 0.03 11.22
N ASP A 36 6.14 -0.10 11.97
CA ASP A 36 7.47 0.39 11.62
C ASP A 36 8.07 -0.34 10.39
N ASN A 37 7.56 -1.54 10.06
CA ASN A 37 8.02 -2.32 8.91
C ASN A 37 7.15 -2.16 7.66
N ILE A 38 6.28 -1.15 7.64
CA ILE A 38 5.38 -0.88 6.51
C ILE A 38 5.81 0.39 5.79
N GLY A 39 5.92 0.28 4.48
CA GLY A 39 6.14 1.40 3.57
C GLY A 39 4.96 1.53 2.61
N TRP A 40 4.89 2.68 1.95
CA TRP A 40 3.92 2.91 0.89
C TRP A 40 4.56 3.60 -0.31
N SER A 41 4.07 3.28 -1.50
CA SER A 41 4.57 3.83 -2.76
C SER A 41 3.41 4.02 -3.74
N TYR A 42 3.45 5.10 -4.52
CA TYR A 42 2.54 5.31 -5.67
C TYR A 42 3.00 4.60 -6.95
N THR A 43 4.05 3.78 -6.85
CA THR A 43 4.58 2.97 -7.95
C THR A 43 4.88 1.57 -7.46
N ASP A 44 4.62 0.57 -8.28
CA ASP A 44 4.93 -0.85 -8.04
C ASP A 44 6.39 -1.22 -8.35
N TYR A 45 7.19 -0.25 -8.80
CA TYR A 45 8.54 -0.51 -9.29
C TYR A 45 9.45 -1.05 -8.19
N GLY A 46 9.88 -2.31 -8.34
CA GLY A 46 10.74 -2.99 -7.37
C GLY A 46 9.99 -3.60 -6.19
N LEU A 47 8.65 -3.58 -6.21
CA LEU A 47 7.79 -4.29 -5.28
C LEU A 47 7.45 -5.69 -5.83
N ILE A 48 7.16 -6.61 -4.91
CA ILE A 48 6.80 -8.00 -5.20
C ILE A 48 5.31 -8.15 -4.93
N GLU A 49 4.48 -8.13 -5.98
CA GLU A 49 3.07 -8.47 -5.83
C GLU A 49 2.91 -9.96 -5.53
N THR A 50 2.10 -10.25 -4.52
CA THR A 50 1.74 -11.62 -4.12
C THR A 50 0.29 -11.89 -4.46
N THR A 51 -0.11 -13.17 -4.54
CA THR A 51 -1.52 -13.55 -4.75
C THR A 51 -2.45 -13.14 -3.60
N ASP A 52 -1.87 -12.77 -2.46
CA ASP A 52 -2.59 -12.45 -1.23
C ASP A 52 -2.76 -10.93 -1.04
N THR A 53 -2.39 -10.13 -2.07
CA THR A 53 -2.55 -8.67 -2.05
C THR A 53 -4.02 -8.29 -1.93
N GLU A 54 -4.35 -7.53 -0.88
CA GLU A 54 -5.72 -7.05 -0.64
C GLU A 54 -5.97 -5.69 -1.32
N TYR A 55 -7.21 -5.42 -1.75
CA TYR A 55 -7.58 -4.14 -2.39
C TYR A 55 -8.63 -3.40 -1.57
N PHE A 56 -8.37 -2.13 -1.30
CA PHE A 56 -9.23 -1.26 -0.51
C PHE A 56 -9.56 0.03 -1.26
N ASP A 57 -10.80 0.49 -1.14
CA ASP A 57 -11.18 1.83 -1.58
C ASP A 57 -11.02 2.84 -0.44
N ALA A 58 -10.42 3.99 -0.76
CA ALA A 58 -10.25 5.13 0.13
C ALA A 58 -11.47 6.08 0.14
#